data_AF-A0A1Q8R9S3-F1
#
_entry.id   AF-A0A1Q8R9S3-F1
#
_cell.length_a   1.000
_cell.length_b   1.000
_cell.length_c   1.000
_cell.angle_alpha   90.00
_cell.angle_beta   90.00
_cell.angle_gamma   90.00
#
_symmetry.space_group_name_H-M   'P 1'
#
loop_
_entity.id
_entity.type
_entity.pdbx_description
1 polymer ?
#
loop_
_entity_poly.entity_id
_entity_poly.type
_entity_poly.pdbx_seq_one_letter_code
_entity_poly.pdbx_strand_id
1 'polypeptide(L)'
;MKANFLIAALAAQAAAKVQLEVRYSDNMIDVGTLDIFAATWQAIYAEPGNQRAIMTDRSFGADTNTCTHYTDNKPDITVRVKMNGAWGRTPGLKDNQMREGLVQAMWQVLQKTSNPYGYEVFSQCRGTTWQESVGYTSAAACGPKSSRNCQSPCRKVGSPGLTQCMKQTWAHKVPSSLRVTAYIDGRLQPDDLIIEFASQVNPVKGGCGLVGDIAGALAGYVIPVVGGLFAKGIAIGCSN
;
A
#
# COMPACT_ATOMS: atom_id res chain seq x y z
N MET A 1 -63.94 18.00 -24.99
CA MET A 1 -62.62 17.36 -25.14
C MET A 1 -61.86 17.53 -23.82
N LYS A 2 -61.54 16.43 -23.12
CA LYS A 2 -60.75 16.45 -21.89
C LYS A 2 -59.30 16.14 -22.26
N ALA A 3 -58.39 17.10 -22.07
CA ALA A 3 -56.97 16.89 -22.25
C ALA A 3 -56.37 16.33 -20.96
N ASN A 4 -55.88 15.08 -21.01
CA ASN A 4 -55.08 14.49 -19.94
C ASN A 4 -53.68 15.13 -19.96
N PHE A 5 -53.34 15.88 -18.90
CA PHE A 5 -51.97 16.26 -18.61
C PHE A 5 -51.25 15.05 -17.98
N LEU A 6 -50.48 14.32 -18.79
CA LEU A 6 -49.47 13.40 -18.29
C LEU A 6 -48.25 14.23 -17.90
N ILE A 7 -48.05 14.45 -16.60
CA ILE A 7 -46.78 14.93 -16.06
C ILE A 7 -45.80 13.76 -16.18
N ALA A 8 -45.08 13.72 -17.30
CA ALA A 8 -43.87 12.92 -17.43
C ALA A 8 -42.81 13.53 -16.50
N ALA A 9 -42.73 13.02 -15.27
CA ALA A 9 -41.57 13.20 -14.42
C ALA A 9 -40.41 12.42 -15.04
N LEU A 10 -39.76 13.01 -16.06
CA LEU A 10 -38.42 12.64 -16.46
C LEU A 10 -37.49 13.06 -15.32
N ALA A 11 -37.32 12.16 -14.35
CA ALA A 11 -36.15 12.19 -13.48
C ALA A 11 -34.92 11.99 -14.37
N ALA A 12 -34.34 13.08 -14.85
CA ALA A 12 -32.98 13.10 -15.32
C ALA A 12 -32.09 12.78 -14.10
N GLN A 13 -31.88 11.49 -13.83
CA GLN A 13 -30.77 11.05 -12.99
C GLN A 13 -29.51 11.32 -13.80
N ALA A 14 -29.05 12.58 -13.79
CA ALA A 14 -27.64 12.84 -13.96
C ALA A 14 -26.97 12.07 -12.82
N ALA A 15 -26.45 10.88 -13.14
CA ALA A 15 -25.87 10.04 -12.12
C ALA A 15 -24.63 10.76 -11.58
N ALA A 16 -24.78 11.30 -10.38
CA ALA A 16 -23.75 12.05 -9.69
C ALA A 16 -22.48 11.20 -9.60
N LYS A 17 -21.36 11.72 -10.10
CA LYS A 17 -20.11 10.96 -10.14
C LYS A 17 -19.51 10.87 -8.75
N VAL A 18 -19.16 9.66 -8.32
CA VAL A 18 -18.45 9.39 -7.07
C VAL A 18 -17.02 9.90 -7.20
N GLN A 19 -16.66 10.88 -6.40
CA GLN A 19 -15.29 11.39 -6.27
C GLN A 19 -14.63 10.72 -5.07
N LEU A 20 -13.42 10.21 -5.26
CA LEU A 20 -12.65 9.63 -4.16
C LEU A 20 -11.52 10.57 -3.76
N GLU A 21 -11.37 10.75 -2.46
CA GLU A 21 -10.24 11.45 -1.86
C GLU A 21 -9.46 10.47 -0.99
N VAL A 22 -8.13 10.49 -1.12
CA VAL A 22 -7.23 9.75 -0.25
C VAL A 22 -6.40 10.74 0.54
N ARG A 23 -6.46 10.64 1.87
CA ARG A 23 -5.58 11.34 2.80
C ARG A 23 -4.60 10.37 3.41
N TYR A 24 -3.33 10.73 3.47
CA TYR A 24 -2.32 9.92 4.15
C TYR A 24 -1.46 10.77 5.10
N SER A 25 -0.83 10.15 6.09
CA SER A 25 0.00 10.83 7.08
C SER A 25 1.42 11.14 6.57
N ASP A 26 2.03 12.23 7.04
CA ASP A 26 3.45 12.53 6.77
C ASP A 26 4.42 11.52 7.40
N ASN A 27 3.99 10.90 8.51
CA ASN A 27 4.78 9.90 9.21
C ASN A 27 4.87 8.61 8.39
N MET A 28 6.08 8.21 8.05
CA MET A 28 6.39 6.97 7.34
C MET A 28 6.88 5.90 8.31
N ILE A 29 6.26 4.72 8.24
CA ILE A 29 6.54 3.52 9.02
C ILE A 29 7.36 2.57 8.17
N ASP A 30 8.47 2.09 8.70
CA ASP A 30 9.23 1.01 8.09
C ASP A 30 8.49 -0.31 8.33
N VAL A 31 8.03 -0.91 7.24
CA VAL A 31 7.32 -2.20 7.25
C VAL A 31 8.20 -3.33 6.76
N GLY A 32 9.48 -3.05 6.48
CA GLY A 32 10.44 -4.06 6.06
C GLY A 32 9.97 -4.83 4.84
N THR A 33 10.28 -6.12 4.84
CA THR A 33 9.90 -7.11 3.82
C THR A 33 8.43 -7.55 3.85
N LEU A 34 7.56 -6.88 4.62
CA LEU A 34 6.12 -7.19 4.65
C LEU A 34 5.53 -7.11 3.23
N ASP A 35 4.84 -8.18 2.81
CA ASP A 35 4.00 -8.14 1.61
C ASP A 35 2.78 -7.25 1.87
N ILE A 36 2.93 -5.96 1.54
CA ILE A 36 1.88 -4.97 1.72
C ILE A 36 0.62 -5.26 0.90
N PHE A 37 0.74 -5.96 -0.24
CA PHE A 37 -0.43 -6.34 -1.05
C PHE A 37 -1.24 -7.43 -0.35
N ALA A 38 -0.57 -8.46 0.15
CA ALA A 38 -1.20 -9.51 0.93
C ALA A 38 -1.81 -8.99 2.23
N ALA A 39 -1.06 -8.13 2.94
CA ALA A 39 -1.47 -7.58 4.24
C ALA A 39 -2.59 -6.53 4.15
N THR A 40 -2.80 -5.91 2.98
CA THR A 40 -3.88 -4.93 2.76
C THR A 40 -4.92 -5.44 1.77
N TRP A 41 -4.67 -5.29 0.47
CA TRP A 41 -5.60 -5.64 -0.61
C TRP A 41 -6.20 -7.02 -0.42
N GLN A 42 -5.38 -8.08 -0.39
CA GLN A 42 -5.90 -9.44 -0.33
C GLN A 42 -6.62 -9.70 1.00
N ALA A 43 -6.10 -9.15 2.10
CA ALA A 43 -6.73 -9.26 3.42
C ALA A 43 -8.15 -8.64 3.45
N ILE A 44 -8.38 -7.52 2.76
CA ILE A 44 -9.71 -6.91 2.62
C ILE A 44 -10.70 -7.88 1.96
N TYR A 45 -10.31 -8.50 0.83
CA TYR A 45 -11.18 -9.44 0.11
C TYR A 45 -11.29 -10.81 0.79
N ALA A 46 -10.38 -11.15 1.68
CA ALA A 46 -10.41 -12.38 2.47
C ALA A 46 -11.25 -12.25 3.76
N GLU A 47 -11.51 -11.03 4.23
CA GLU A 47 -12.22 -10.82 5.50
C GLU A 47 -13.71 -11.21 5.39
N PRO A 48 -14.25 -12.01 6.33
CA PRO A 48 -15.69 -12.29 6.37
C PRO A 48 -16.52 -11.00 6.49
N GLY A 49 -17.56 -10.88 5.66
CA GLY A 49 -18.43 -9.69 5.67
C GLY A 49 -17.93 -8.50 4.86
N ASN A 50 -16.83 -8.65 4.12
CA ASN A 50 -16.26 -7.61 3.24
C ASN A 50 -17.21 -7.09 2.14
N GLN A 51 -18.42 -7.61 2.01
CA GLN A 51 -19.44 -7.03 1.13
C GLN A 51 -20.07 -5.76 1.73
N ARG A 52 -19.85 -5.47 3.02
CA ARG A 52 -20.42 -4.30 3.70
C ARG A 52 -19.41 -3.53 4.53
N ALA A 53 -18.54 -4.24 5.23
CA ALA A 53 -17.55 -3.63 6.11
C ALA A 53 -16.42 -4.62 6.38
N ILE A 54 -15.31 -4.09 6.86
CA ILE A 54 -14.20 -4.87 7.38
C ILE A 54 -13.72 -4.22 8.67
N MET A 55 -13.23 -5.05 9.59
CA MET A 55 -12.43 -4.61 10.72
C MET A 55 -11.37 -5.67 10.97
N THR A 56 -10.11 -5.33 10.77
CA THR A 56 -8.99 -6.24 10.94
C THR A 56 -7.91 -5.60 11.79
N ASP A 57 -7.21 -6.44 12.54
CA ASP A 57 -6.07 -6.05 13.35
C ASP A 57 -5.10 -7.23 13.39
N ARG A 58 -4.04 -7.17 12.58
CA ARG A 58 -3.12 -8.29 12.36
C ARG A 58 -1.68 -7.84 12.58
N SER A 59 -0.85 -8.75 13.08
CA SER A 59 0.57 -8.52 13.28
C SER A 59 1.38 -9.46 12.39
N PHE A 60 2.46 -8.93 11.82
CA PHE A 60 3.33 -9.62 10.88
C PHE A 60 4.78 -9.43 11.31
N GLY A 61 5.58 -10.49 11.23
CA GLY A 61 7.04 -10.35 11.29
C GLY A 61 7.56 -9.86 9.95
N ALA A 62 8.45 -8.87 9.96
CA ALA A 62 9.17 -8.42 8.77
C ALA A 62 10.64 -8.16 9.10
N ASP A 63 11.45 -8.04 8.05
CA ASP A 63 12.88 -7.74 8.14
C ASP A 63 13.19 -6.34 7.57
N THR A 64 13.96 -5.55 8.31
CA THR A 64 14.50 -4.24 7.88
C THR A 64 16.00 -4.25 7.70
N ASN A 65 16.69 -5.23 8.29
CA ASN A 65 18.11 -5.43 8.16
C ASN A 65 18.48 -5.66 6.69
N THR A 66 19.31 -4.77 6.14
CA THR A 66 19.68 -4.84 4.72
C THR A 66 20.48 -6.09 4.36
N CYS A 67 21.16 -6.71 5.33
CA CYS A 67 21.82 -8.01 5.17
C CYS A 67 21.69 -8.88 6.42
N THR A 68 20.99 -9.99 6.26
CA THR A 68 20.70 -10.96 7.34
C THR A 68 21.48 -12.25 7.13
N HIS A 69 22.23 -12.66 8.16
CA HIS A 69 23.05 -13.87 8.12
C HIS A 69 22.20 -15.13 7.91
N TYR A 70 22.75 -16.18 7.28
CA TYR A 70 21.97 -17.37 6.89
C TYR A 70 21.39 -18.19 8.04
N THR A 71 21.95 -18.04 9.25
CA THR A 71 21.43 -18.66 10.47
C THR A 71 20.37 -17.81 11.15
N ASP A 72 20.22 -16.54 10.75
CA ASP A 72 19.21 -15.66 11.28
C ASP A 72 17.94 -15.80 10.44
N ASN A 73 16.92 -16.36 11.08
CA ASN A 73 15.62 -16.68 10.50
C ASN A 73 14.47 -16.02 11.28
N LYS A 74 14.78 -15.05 12.14
CA LYS A 74 13.80 -14.36 12.96
C LYS A 74 13.56 -12.96 12.40
N PRO A 75 12.30 -12.56 12.21
CA PRO A 75 11.97 -11.18 11.88
C PRO A 75 12.54 -10.20 12.89
N ASP A 76 13.13 -9.11 12.42
CA ASP A 76 13.72 -8.07 13.28
C ASP A 76 12.69 -7.06 13.80
N ILE A 77 11.54 -6.94 13.14
CA ILE A 77 10.43 -6.07 13.55
C ILE A 77 9.10 -6.82 13.51
N THR A 78 8.15 -6.32 14.31
CA THR A 78 6.73 -6.66 14.20
C THR A 78 5.97 -5.46 13.67
N VAL A 79 5.28 -5.65 12.54
CA VAL A 79 4.40 -4.68 11.91
C VAL A 79 2.96 -5.03 12.24
N ARG A 80 2.21 -4.06 12.76
CA ARG A 80 0.77 -4.17 12.98
C ARG A 80 0.05 -3.41 11.89
N VAL A 81 -0.90 -4.07 11.23
CA VAL A 81 -1.78 -3.48 10.22
C VAL A 81 -3.20 -3.56 10.74
N LYS A 82 -3.83 -2.39 10.89
CA LYS A 82 -5.25 -2.27 11.21
C LYS A 82 -5.97 -1.74 9.98
N MET A 83 -7.12 -2.33 9.68
CA MET A 83 -7.98 -1.81 8.64
C MET A 83 -9.41 -1.76 9.14
N ASN A 84 -10.05 -0.62 8.95
CA ASN A 84 -11.45 -0.42 9.21
C ASN A 84 -12.07 0.19 7.96
N GLY A 85 -13.17 -0.38 7.48
CA GLY A 85 -13.86 0.18 6.33
C GLY A 85 -15.33 -0.17 6.36
N ALA A 86 -16.14 0.75 5.86
CA ALA A 86 -17.57 0.58 5.73
C ALA A 86 -17.99 1.08 4.35
N TRP A 87 -18.84 0.31 3.67
CA TRP A 87 -19.41 0.69 2.40
C TRP A 87 -20.85 0.17 2.27
N GLY A 88 -21.72 1.07 1.84
CA GLY A 88 -23.13 0.82 1.66
C GLY A 88 -23.54 0.70 0.20
N ARG A 89 -24.83 0.48 0.01
CA ARG A 89 -25.48 0.63 -1.29
C ARG A 89 -25.64 2.11 -1.59
N THR A 90 -24.71 2.66 -2.35
CA THR A 90 -24.83 4.02 -2.90
C THR A 90 -25.80 4.01 -4.09
N PRO A 91 -26.78 4.92 -4.16
CA PRO A 91 -27.67 5.02 -5.32
C PRO A 91 -26.90 5.15 -6.64
N GLY A 92 -27.26 4.34 -7.64
CA GLY A 92 -26.58 4.28 -8.93
C GLY A 92 -25.44 3.26 -8.99
N LEU A 93 -24.73 3.01 -7.89
CA LEU A 93 -23.75 1.92 -7.81
C LEU A 93 -24.43 0.57 -7.57
N LYS A 94 -23.93 -0.48 -8.22
CA LYS A 94 -24.39 -1.86 -8.04
C LYS A 94 -23.45 -2.62 -7.11
N ASP A 95 -23.98 -3.64 -6.43
CA ASP A 95 -23.20 -4.61 -5.65
C ASP A 95 -22.15 -3.96 -4.73
N ASN A 96 -20.87 -4.35 -4.88
CA ASN A 96 -19.74 -3.86 -4.08
C ASN A 96 -18.92 -2.79 -4.82
N GLN A 97 -19.50 -2.07 -5.78
CA GLN A 97 -18.74 -1.11 -6.60
C GLN A 97 -18.10 0.01 -5.77
N MET A 98 -18.74 0.45 -4.68
CA MET A 98 -18.13 1.42 -3.76
C MET A 98 -16.85 0.87 -3.13
N ARG A 99 -16.89 -0.38 -2.63
CA ARG A 99 -15.71 -1.08 -2.13
C ARG A 99 -14.61 -1.13 -3.18
N GLU A 100 -14.92 -1.55 -4.40
CA GLU A 100 -13.92 -1.62 -5.46
C GLU A 100 -13.26 -0.27 -5.69
N GLY A 101 -14.04 0.82 -5.70
CA GLY A 101 -13.50 2.17 -5.79
C GLY A 101 -12.56 2.53 -4.64
N LEU A 102 -13.02 2.34 -3.40
CA LEU A 102 -12.24 2.64 -2.19
C LEU A 102 -10.93 1.85 -2.16
N VAL A 103 -10.99 0.55 -2.43
CA VAL A 103 -9.84 -0.36 -2.38
C VAL A 103 -8.86 -0.08 -3.51
N GLN A 104 -9.34 0.18 -4.74
CA GLN A 104 -8.50 0.62 -5.86
C GLN A 104 -7.79 1.95 -5.55
N ALA A 105 -8.51 2.96 -5.08
CA ALA A 105 -7.92 4.26 -4.76
C ALA A 105 -6.88 4.16 -3.64
N MET A 106 -7.18 3.40 -2.58
CA MET A 106 -6.23 3.08 -1.51
C MET A 106 -4.95 2.49 -2.07
N TRP A 107 -5.05 1.46 -2.91
CA TRP A 107 -3.90 0.71 -3.40
C TRP A 107 -3.03 1.51 -4.36
N GLN A 108 -3.65 2.33 -5.22
CA GLN A 108 -2.90 3.22 -6.10
C GLN A 108 -2.09 4.23 -5.29
N VAL A 109 -2.69 4.86 -4.28
CA VAL A 109 -1.98 5.84 -3.44
C VAL A 109 -0.94 5.16 -2.54
N LEU A 110 -1.25 4.01 -1.95
CA LEU A 110 -0.31 3.26 -1.11
C LEU A 110 0.94 2.85 -1.91
N GLN A 111 0.80 2.33 -3.12
CA GLN A 111 1.96 2.00 -3.97
C GLN A 111 2.76 3.25 -4.34
N LYS A 112 2.09 4.34 -4.74
CA LYS A 112 2.79 5.56 -5.16
C LYS A 112 3.50 6.28 -4.02
N THR A 113 2.97 6.20 -2.80
CA THR A 113 3.63 6.70 -1.58
C THR A 113 4.76 5.78 -1.12
N SER A 114 4.63 4.46 -1.31
CA SER A 114 5.59 3.46 -0.80
C SER A 114 6.79 3.23 -1.72
N ASN A 115 6.57 3.14 -3.04
CA ASN A 115 7.60 2.73 -4.01
C ASN A 115 8.89 3.58 -3.96
N PRO A 116 8.83 4.92 -3.82
CA PRO A 116 10.05 5.75 -3.73
C PRO A 116 10.89 5.49 -2.49
N TYR A 117 10.31 4.91 -1.44
CA TYR A 117 11.00 4.53 -0.21
C TYR A 117 11.33 3.05 -0.14
N GLY A 118 11.22 2.34 -1.28
CA GLY A 118 11.62 0.96 -1.39
C GLY A 118 13.14 0.79 -1.23
N TYR A 119 13.55 -0.29 -0.58
CA TYR A 119 14.96 -0.62 -0.39
C TYR A 119 15.19 -2.14 -0.45
N GLU A 120 16.43 -2.53 -0.72
CA GLU A 120 16.81 -3.92 -0.83
C GLU A 120 17.16 -4.52 0.55
N VAL A 121 16.59 -5.68 0.82
CA VAL A 121 16.95 -6.54 1.94
C VAL A 121 17.52 -7.83 1.38
N PHE A 122 18.73 -8.16 1.78
CA PHE A 122 19.42 -9.40 1.44
C PHE A 122 19.35 -10.36 2.61
N SER A 123 19.03 -11.62 2.32
CA SER A 123 18.99 -12.67 3.33
C SER A 123 19.75 -13.89 2.85
N GLN A 124 19.92 -14.85 3.77
CA GLN A 124 20.77 -16.01 3.54
C GLN A 124 22.21 -15.61 3.22
N CYS A 125 22.72 -14.60 3.94
CA CYS A 125 24.06 -14.09 3.77
C CYS A 125 25.10 -14.95 4.52
N ARG A 126 26.25 -15.17 3.88
CA ARG A 126 27.48 -15.75 4.48
C ARG A 126 28.64 -14.83 4.25
N GLY A 127 29.69 -14.94 5.05
CA GLY A 127 30.84 -14.04 4.97
C GLY A 127 30.51 -12.66 5.52
N THR A 128 29.59 -12.59 6.49
CA THR A 128 29.28 -11.33 7.19
C THR A 128 30.41 -10.97 8.16
N THR A 129 31.24 -11.95 8.52
CA THR A 129 32.50 -11.81 9.25
C THR A 129 33.68 -12.40 8.45
N TRP A 130 34.92 -12.01 8.79
CA TRP A 130 36.12 -12.45 8.06
C TRP A 130 36.51 -13.91 8.33
N GLN A 131 35.96 -14.51 9.40
CA GLN A 131 36.25 -15.88 9.83
C GLN A 131 35.37 -16.91 9.12
N GLU A 132 34.30 -16.47 8.46
CA GLU A 132 33.35 -17.35 7.79
C GLU A 132 33.85 -17.78 6.41
N SER A 133 33.91 -19.09 6.18
CA SER A 133 34.14 -19.65 4.85
C SER A 133 32.89 -19.49 3.97
N VAL A 134 33.10 -18.98 2.75
CA VAL A 134 32.02 -18.74 1.77
C VAL A 134 32.28 -19.55 0.49
N GLY A 135 31.32 -20.40 0.13
CA GLY A 135 31.28 -21.06 -1.17
C GLY A 135 30.77 -20.09 -2.25
N TYR A 136 31.65 -19.26 -2.80
CA TYR A 136 31.25 -18.24 -3.75
C TYR A 136 30.65 -18.81 -5.04
N THR A 137 29.52 -18.27 -5.49
CA THR A 137 28.80 -18.69 -6.69
C THR A 137 28.28 -17.49 -7.48
N SER A 138 28.18 -17.64 -8.80
CA SER A 138 27.57 -16.64 -9.68
C SER A 138 26.05 -16.56 -9.55
N ALA A 139 25.42 -17.59 -8.98
CA ALA A 139 23.97 -17.65 -8.77
C ALA A 139 23.48 -16.83 -7.56
N ALA A 140 24.37 -16.22 -6.78
CA ALA A 140 24.00 -15.42 -5.62
C ALA A 140 23.32 -14.10 -6.02
N ALA A 141 22.40 -13.59 -5.20
CA ALA A 141 21.72 -12.32 -5.41
C ALA A 141 22.66 -11.11 -5.27
N CYS A 142 23.67 -11.24 -4.42
CA CYS A 142 24.87 -10.42 -4.43
C CYS A 142 26.07 -11.21 -3.90
N GLY A 143 27.27 -10.84 -4.29
CA GLY A 143 28.52 -11.39 -3.76
C GLY A 143 29.71 -11.20 -4.70
N PRO A 144 30.93 -11.59 -4.28
CA PRO A 144 32.16 -11.38 -5.05
C PRO A 144 32.18 -12.02 -6.44
N LYS A 145 31.45 -13.12 -6.65
CA LYS A 145 31.32 -13.80 -7.94
C LYS A 145 29.96 -13.61 -8.62
N SER A 146 29.05 -12.86 -8.00
CA SER A 146 27.73 -12.53 -8.55
C SER A 146 27.84 -11.38 -9.57
N SER A 147 26.78 -11.14 -10.35
CA SER A 147 26.64 -9.98 -11.22
C SER A 147 26.62 -8.64 -10.45
N ARG A 148 26.35 -8.67 -9.13
CA ARG A 148 26.37 -7.49 -8.25
C ARG A 148 27.13 -7.76 -6.95
N ASN A 149 27.88 -6.77 -6.48
CA ASN A 149 28.55 -6.83 -5.17
C ASN A 149 27.57 -6.57 -3.99
N CYS A 150 27.89 -7.13 -2.81
CA CYS A 150 27.14 -6.85 -1.58
C CYS A 150 27.64 -5.62 -0.81
N GLN A 151 28.62 -4.86 -1.33
CA GLN A 151 29.41 -3.93 -0.51
C GLN A 151 28.60 -2.74 0.02
N SER A 152 27.76 -2.15 -0.84
CA SER A 152 26.84 -1.07 -0.44
C SER A 152 25.66 -1.56 0.43
N PRO A 153 24.90 -2.60 0.01
CA PRO A 153 23.75 -3.05 0.80
C PRO A 153 24.15 -3.69 2.14
N CYS A 154 25.28 -4.40 2.20
CA CYS A 154 25.79 -5.01 3.42
C CYS A 154 26.80 -4.16 4.19
N ARG A 155 26.92 -2.86 3.93
CA ARG A 155 27.94 -1.98 4.54
C ARG A 155 28.02 -2.01 6.08
N LYS A 156 26.97 -2.50 6.75
CA LYS A 156 26.86 -2.60 8.21
C LYS A 156 27.37 -3.93 8.78
N VAL A 157 27.69 -4.93 7.94
CA VAL A 157 28.27 -6.20 8.39
C VAL A 157 29.79 -6.05 8.54
N GLY A 158 30.45 -6.99 9.23
CA GLY A 158 31.89 -6.91 9.50
C GLY A 158 32.77 -7.05 8.25
N SER A 159 32.30 -7.80 7.24
CA SER A 159 33.08 -8.10 6.02
C SER A 159 32.26 -7.95 4.73
N PRO A 160 31.75 -6.74 4.40
CA PRO A 160 30.82 -6.54 3.27
C PRO A 160 31.40 -6.93 1.91
N GLY A 161 32.71 -6.83 1.73
CA GLY A 161 33.41 -7.24 0.50
C GLY A 161 33.55 -8.75 0.32
N LEU A 162 33.37 -9.53 1.39
CA LEU A 162 33.39 -11.00 1.37
C LEU A 162 31.98 -11.60 1.51
N THR A 163 30.98 -10.76 1.78
CA THR A 163 29.60 -11.21 1.97
C THR A 163 29.01 -11.70 0.65
N GLN A 164 28.33 -12.84 0.70
CA GLN A 164 27.49 -13.35 -0.38
C GLN A 164 26.10 -13.66 0.18
N CYS A 165 25.05 -13.15 -0.47
CA CYS A 165 23.67 -13.39 -0.08
C CYS A 165 22.91 -14.12 -1.19
N MET A 166 22.16 -15.15 -0.83
CA MET A 166 21.45 -15.98 -1.81
C MET A 166 20.06 -15.45 -2.15
N LYS A 167 19.48 -14.61 -1.29
CA LYS A 167 18.14 -14.05 -1.50
C LYS A 167 18.16 -12.53 -1.47
N GLN A 168 17.33 -11.95 -2.33
CA GLN A 168 16.96 -10.55 -2.33
C GLN A 168 15.45 -10.45 -2.14
N THR A 169 15.04 -9.54 -1.27
CA THR A 169 13.65 -9.13 -1.09
C THR A 169 13.57 -7.62 -1.11
N TRP A 170 12.44 -7.10 -1.56
CA TRP A 170 12.19 -5.68 -1.59
C TRP A 170 11.39 -5.28 -0.36
N ALA A 171 11.91 -4.32 0.39
CA ALA A 171 11.31 -3.78 1.60
C ALA A 171 10.80 -2.37 1.36
N HIS A 172 9.89 -1.91 2.21
CA HIS A 172 9.15 -0.66 1.98
C HIS A 172 8.97 0.17 3.25
N LYS A 173 8.74 1.46 3.04
CA LYS A 173 8.11 2.33 4.04
C LYS A 173 6.75 2.78 3.54
N VAL A 174 5.78 2.88 4.45
CA VAL A 174 4.40 3.28 4.13
C VAL A 174 3.94 4.39 5.07
N PRO A 175 2.97 5.23 4.69
CA PRO A 175 2.35 6.16 5.62
C PRO A 175 1.78 5.42 6.84
N SER A 176 1.90 5.98 8.04
CA SER A 176 1.33 5.43 9.27
C SER A 176 -0.20 5.31 9.24
N SER A 177 -0.86 6.15 8.46
CA SER A 177 -2.30 6.08 8.22
C SER A 177 -2.62 6.53 6.81
N LEU A 178 -3.63 5.88 6.23
CA LEU A 178 -4.25 6.25 4.97
C LEU A 178 -5.76 6.10 5.12
N ARG A 179 -6.50 7.14 4.73
CA ARG A 179 -7.96 7.16 4.71
C ARG A 179 -8.47 7.49 3.32
N VAL A 180 -9.38 6.68 2.82
CA VAL A 180 -10.15 6.95 1.60
C VAL A 180 -11.56 7.34 1.99
N THR A 181 -12.06 8.43 1.43
CA THR A 181 -13.43 8.92 1.61
C THR A 181 -14.09 9.15 0.25
N ALA A 182 -15.37 8.82 0.16
CA ALA A 182 -16.17 9.08 -1.04
C ALA A 182 -16.99 10.37 -0.91
N TYR A 183 -17.16 11.06 -2.04
CA TYR A 183 -18.04 12.22 -2.17
C TYR A 183 -18.95 12.05 -3.38
N ILE A 184 -20.18 12.54 -3.25
CA ILE A 184 -21.16 12.59 -4.34
C ILE A 184 -21.69 14.01 -4.40
N ASP A 185 -21.54 14.67 -5.56
CA ASP A 185 -21.86 16.09 -5.74
C ASP A 185 -21.22 16.99 -4.66
N GLY A 186 -19.97 16.68 -4.28
CA GLY A 186 -19.22 17.40 -3.24
C GLY A 186 -19.67 17.13 -1.80
N ARG A 187 -20.63 16.23 -1.58
CA ARG A 187 -21.10 15.85 -0.24
C ARG A 187 -20.42 14.58 0.24
N LEU A 188 -19.83 14.63 1.43
CA LEU A 188 -19.20 13.50 2.09
C LEU A 188 -20.20 12.35 2.25
N GLN A 189 -19.82 11.16 1.80
CA GLN A 189 -20.55 9.93 2.03
C GLN A 189 -20.06 9.23 3.29
N PRO A 190 -20.89 8.38 3.92
CA PRO A 190 -20.48 7.57 5.06
C PRO A 190 -19.50 6.46 4.67
N ASP A 191 -19.28 6.22 3.36
CA ASP A 191 -18.36 5.21 2.87
C ASP A 191 -16.90 5.63 3.06
N ASP A 192 -16.14 4.83 3.81
CA ASP A 192 -14.73 5.06 4.04
C ASP A 192 -13.91 3.77 4.20
N LEU A 193 -12.59 3.93 4.01
CA LEU A 193 -11.61 2.89 4.26
C LEU A 193 -10.40 3.53 4.91
N ILE A 194 -10.05 3.07 6.11
CA ILE A 194 -8.90 3.52 6.89
C ILE A 194 -7.96 2.33 7.06
N ILE A 195 -6.68 2.55 6.76
CA ILE A 195 -5.59 1.63 7.03
C ILE A 195 -4.59 2.34 7.93
N GLU A 196 -4.19 1.67 9.01
CA GLU A 196 -3.17 2.13 9.93
C GLU A 196 -2.04 1.12 9.99
N PHE A 197 -0.81 1.61 9.88
CA PHE A 197 0.41 0.84 10.03
C PHE A 197 1.13 1.30 11.29
N ALA A 198 1.61 0.34 12.06
CA ALA A 198 2.49 0.59 13.19
C ALA A 198 3.65 -0.42 13.17
N SER A 199 4.82 0.02 13.58
CA SER A 199 6.01 -0.81 13.78
C SER A 199 6.65 -0.42 15.11
N GLN A 200 7.48 -1.30 15.65
CA GLN A 200 8.28 -1.00 16.86
C GLN A 200 9.36 0.05 16.60
N VAL A 201 9.65 0.35 15.33
CA VAL A 201 10.58 1.41 14.91
C VAL A 201 9.85 2.75 14.87
N ASN A 202 10.53 3.81 15.34
CA ASN A 202 9.98 5.16 15.32
C ASN A 202 9.67 5.64 13.88
N PRO A 203 8.51 6.27 13.64
CA PRO A 203 8.18 6.85 12.35
C PRO A 203 9.18 7.92 11.94
N VAL A 204 9.39 8.05 10.63
CA VAL A 204 10.21 9.11 10.02
C VAL A 204 9.30 10.04 9.22
N LYS A 205 9.42 11.35 9.42
CA LYS A 205 8.66 12.36 8.66
C LYS A 205 9.11 12.44 7.19
N GLY A 206 8.25 12.97 6.33
CA GLY A 206 8.58 13.24 4.92
C GLY A 206 7.68 12.54 3.89
N GLY A 207 6.65 11.81 4.31
CA GLY A 207 5.68 11.19 3.39
C GLY A 207 4.95 12.21 2.49
N CYS A 208 4.70 13.43 2.99
CA CYS A 208 3.96 14.46 2.25
C CYS A 208 4.75 15.10 1.10
N GLY A 209 6.07 14.89 1.02
CA GLY A 209 6.91 15.51 -0.04
C GLY A 209 6.51 15.12 -1.47
N LEU A 210 5.75 14.02 -1.63
CA LEU A 210 5.36 13.46 -2.92
C LEU A 210 3.93 13.78 -3.35
N VAL A 211 3.14 14.50 -2.54
CA VAL A 211 1.70 14.71 -2.80
C VAL A 211 1.43 15.26 -4.20
N GLY A 212 2.20 16.25 -4.65
CA GLY A 212 2.02 16.89 -5.95
C GLY A 212 2.25 15.90 -7.11
N ASP A 213 3.30 15.09 -7.03
CA ASP A 213 3.64 14.10 -8.05
C ASP A 213 2.59 12.98 -8.11
N ILE A 214 2.12 12.52 -6.94
CA ILE A 214 1.09 11.49 -6.87
C ILE A 214 -0.24 12.03 -7.39
N ALA A 215 -0.62 13.25 -7.02
CA ALA A 215 -1.83 13.90 -7.51
C ALA A 215 -1.78 14.08 -9.03
N GLY A 216 -0.64 14.50 -9.58
CA GLY A 216 -0.43 14.58 -11.03
C GLY A 216 -0.56 13.23 -11.73
N ALA A 217 0.06 12.19 -11.17
CA ALA A 217 0.01 10.84 -11.72
C ALA A 217 -1.41 10.23 -11.67
N LEU A 218 -2.20 10.56 -10.64
CA LEU A 218 -3.54 10.00 -10.45
C LEU A 218 -4.67 10.91 -10.95
N ALA A 219 -4.41 12.14 -11.38
CA ALA A 219 -5.42 13.02 -11.99
C ALA A 219 -6.08 12.39 -13.22
N GLY A 220 -5.32 11.57 -13.95
CA GLY A 220 -5.79 10.85 -15.12
C GLY A 220 -6.44 9.49 -14.84
N TYR A 221 -6.38 9.01 -13.60
CA TYR A 221 -6.71 7.61 -13.30
C TYR A 221 -8.21 7.35 -13.41
N VAL A 222 -8.56 6.24 -14.06
CA VAL A 222 -9.95 5.77 -14.17
C VAL A 222 -10.05 4.51 -13.34
N ILE A 223 -10.90 4.54 -12.32
CA ILE A 223 -11.15 3.39 -11.47
C ILE A 223 -11.88 2.33 -12.31
N PRO A 224 -11.33 1.12 -12.45
CA PRO A 224 -11.88 0.08 -13.32
C PRO A 224 -13.10 -0.60 -12.67
N VAL A 225 -14.22 0.12 -12.58
CA VAL A 225 -15.48 -0.38 -12.04
C VAL A 225 -16.55 -0.38 -13.12
N VAL A 226 -17.28 -1.49 -13.24
CA VAL A 226 -18.38 -1.66 -14.20
C VAL A 226 -19.43 -0.58 -13.95
N GLY A 227 -19.76 0.26 -14.93
CA GLY A 227 -20.84 1.26 -14.81
C GLY A 227 -20.39 2.73 -14.73
N GLY A 228 -19.09 3.02 -14.66
CA GLY A 228 -18.55 4.36 -14.99
C GLY A 228 -19.00 5.54 -14.12
N LEU A 229 -19.55 5.27 -12.93
CA LEU A 229 -20.05 6.29 -12.01
C LEU A 229 -18.97 6.94 -11.15
N PHE A 230 -17.72 6.46 -11.21
CA PHE A 230 -16.61 7.15 -10.56
C PHE A 230 -16.10 8.30 -11.41
N ALA A 231 -15.82 9.42 -10.77
CA ALA A 231 -15.07 10.50 -11.39
C ALA A 231 -13.69 10.01 -11.80
N LYS A 232 -13.18 10.57 -12.90
CA LYS A 232 -11.78 10.41 -13.27
C LYS A 232 -10.94 11.21 -12.28
N GLY A 233 -9.83 10.63 -11.84
CA GLY A 233 -8.95 11.24 -10.87
C GLY A 233 -9.21 10.74 -9.45
N ILE A 234 -8.15 10.75 -8.63
CA ILE A 234 -8.22 10.57 -7.19
C ILE A 234 -7.70 11.85 -6.56
N ALA A 235 -8.51 12.51 -5.73
CA ALA A 235 -8.06 13.66 -4.96
C ALA A 235 -7.11 13.19 -3.85
N ILE A 236 -6.04 13.94 -3.60
CA ILE A 236 -5.01 13.52 -2.65
C ILE A 236 -4.74 14.65 -1.66
N GLY A 237 -4.76 14.31 -0.38
CA GLY A 237 -4.29 15.16 0.70
C GLY A 237 -3.21 14.46 1.51
N CYS A 238 -2.38 15.24 2.17
CA CYS A 238 -1.48 14.73 3.20
C CYS A 238 -1.63 15.51 4.48
N SER A 239 -1.58 14.81 5.61
CA SER A 239 -1.77 15.39 6.95
C SER A 239 -0.48 15.28 7.76
N ASN A 240 -0.06 16.39 8.34
CA ASN A 240 1.12 16.51 9.21
C ASN A 240 0.81 16.11 10.66
#